data_AF-A0A8H6E398-F1
#
_entry.id   AF-A0A8H6E398-F1
#
_cell.length_a   1.000
_cell.length_b   1.000
_cell.length_c   1.000
_cell.angle_alpha   90.00
_cell.angle_beta   90.00
_cell.angle_gamma   90.00
#
_symmetry.space_group_name_H-M   'P 1'
#
loop_
_entity.id
_entity.type
_entity.pdbx_description
1 polymer ?
#
loop_
_entity_poly.entity_id
_entity_poly.type
_entity_poly.pdbx_seq_one_letter_code
_entity_poly.pdbx_strand_id
1 'polypeptide(L)'
;MGLDNVPQAQAVTVSLKDLINGTVSFETLTEAFGPSSLGIIVVKDLNPEFQRLRTQVLSNASYLASLPSSDLESLTSPAAKYLVGWSCGKETLRSGHFDTLKGSFYVNCAFYQDPSLQGAPADAFPDLSEYTAPNIWPPKETLPTFRPALEELCTLIIDTAALVARACDRTTEAGRELEELDVSPDPKAGLYIQSRTGEVVKVNIPRDCLAFQTGEALELITRGKFRAVPHFVKGARPSEGRRIARNTLAVFTQPNLGEEVESGKSFGEFAREVVARTY
;
A
#
# COMPACT_ATOMS: atom_id res chain seq x y z
N MET A 1 20.70 -1.27 15.92
CA MET A 1 20.07 -1.18 17.25
C MET A 1 19.06 -2.30 17.43
N GLY A 2 18.87 -2.81 18.65
CA GLY A 2 17.85 -3.83 18.91
C GLY A 2 16.44 -3.24 18.91
N LEU A 3 15.57 -3.71 18.01
CA LEU A 3 14.17 -3.28 17.89
C LEU A 3 13.25 -3.95 18.93
N ASP A 4 13.75 -4.13 20.15
CA ASP A 4 13.09 -4.96 21.17
C ASP A 4 12.41 -4.13 22.27
N ASN A 5 12.64 -2.80 22.31
CA ASN A 5 11.94 -1.81 23.14
C ASN A 5 11.33 -0.66 22.29
N VAL A 6 10.79 -0.99 21.11
CA VAL A 6 10.16 0.00 20.20
C VAL A 6 8.79 0.42 20.73
N PRO A 7 8.52 1.72 20.98
CA PRO A 7 7.20 2.18 21.40
C PRO A 7 6.09 1.80 20.42
N GLN A 8 4.90 1.54 20.95
CA GLN A 8 3.72 1.25 20.15
C GLN A 8 2.91 2.53 19.94
N ALA A 9 2.63 2.86 18.69
CA ALA A 9 1.76 3.97 18.32
C ALA A 9 0.39 3.43 17.90
N GLN A 10 -0.67 4.19 18.20
CA GLN A 10 -2.00 3.95 17.66
C GLN A 10 -2.19 4.82 16.42
N ALA A 11 -2.67 4.21 15.33
CA ALA A 11 -3.05 4.94 14.13
C ALA A 11 -4.49 5.47 14.28
N VAL A 12 -4.75 6.63 13.66
CA VAL A 12 -6.10 7.18 13.52
C VAL A 12 -7.01 6.13 12.87
N THR A 13 -8.16 5.86 13.49
CA THR A 13 -9.07 4.79 13.07
C THR A 13 -10.47 5.33 12.83
N VAL A 14 -10.98 5.16 11.61
CA VAL A 14 -12.33 5.58 11.18
C VAL A 14 -13.15 4.39 10.72
N SER A 15 -14.49 4.46 10.77
CA SER A 15 -15.32 3.40 10.18
C SER A 15 -15.49 3.61 8.68
N LEU A 16 -15.70 2.52 7.94
CA LEU A 16 -16.11 2.58 6.54
C LEU A 16 -17.39 3.41 6.35
N LYS A 17 -18.31 3.35 7.33
CA LYS A 17 -19.56 4.12 7.34
C LYS A 17 -19.32 5.63 7.44
N ASP A 18 -18.33 6.07 8.23
CA ASP A 18 -18.01 7.50 8.34
C ASP A 18 -17.44 8.06 7.03
N LEU A 19 -16.64 7.26 6.33
CA LEU A 19 -16.12 7.62 5.01
C LEU A 19 -17.23 7.70 3.95
N ILE A 20 -18.17 6.74 3.96
CA ILE A 20 -19.35 6.72 3.07
C ILE A 20 -20.25 7.93 3.32
N ASN A 21 -20.56 8.22 4.60
CA ASN A 21 -21.40 9.34 5.00
C ASN A 21 -20.71 10.71 4.87
N GLY A 22 -19.38 10.72 4.69
CA GLY A 22 -18.59 11.94 4.62
C GLY A 22 -18.43 12.67 5.96
N THR A 23 -18.52 11.96 7.08
CA THR A 23 -18.50 12.53 8.44
C THR A 23 -17.11 12.59 9.09
N VAL A 24 -16.07 12.08 8.42
CA VAL A 24 -14.67 12.22 8.87
C VAL A 24 -14.23 13.68 8.75
N SER A 25 -13.74 14.27 9.84
CA SER A 25 -13.35 15.68 9.90
C SER A 25 -11.96 15.94 9.29
N PHE A 26 -11.69 17.21 8.95
CA PHE A 26 -10.36 17.64 8.51
C PHE A 26 -9.28 17.45 9.60
N GLU A 27 -9.64 17.63 10.86
CA GLU A 27 -8.74 17.39 11.99
C GLU A 27 -8.29 15.93 12.04
N THR A 28 -9.24 14.98 11.95
CA THR A 28 -8.93 13.54 11.89
C THR A 28 -8.04 13.17 10.70
N LEU A 29 -8.27 13.78 9.52
CA LEU A 29 -7.42 13.55 8.35
C LEU A 29 -6.03 14.19 8.50
N THR A 30 -5.93 15.33 9.19
CA THR A 30 -4.66 16.00 9.50
C THR A 30 -3.85 15.22 10.54
N GLU A 31 -4.50 14.64 11.55
CA GLU A 31 -3.90 13.71 12.51
C GLU A 31 -3.39 12.43 11.83
N ALA A 32 -4.10 11.95 10.80
CA ALA A 32 -3.74 10.74 10.06
C ALA A 32 -2.63 10.94 9.02
N PHE A 33 -2.68 12.05 8.25
CA PHE A 33 -1.87 12.26 7.04
C PHE A 33 -1.06 13.57 7.00
N GLY A 34 -1.33 14.51 7.92
CA GLY A 34 -0.67 15.82 7.94
C GLY A 34 0.83 15.76 8.23
N PRO A 35 1.56 16.89 8.17
CA PRO A 35 3.02 16.90 8.16
C PRO A 35 3.71 16.37 9.44
N SER A 36 2.96 16.24 10.53
CA SER A 36 3.41 15.72 11.84
C SER A 36 2.79 14.35 12.19
N SER A 37 2.03 13.75 11.28
CA SER A 37 1.31 12.49 11.48
C SER A 37 2.19 11.25 11.33
N LEU A 38 1.58 10.07 11.54
CA LEU A 38 2.13 8.78 11.12
C LEU A 38 2.03 8.53 9.60
N GLY A 39 1.34 9.39 8.84
CA GLY A 39 1.05 9.18 7.42
C GLY A 39 0.13 7.99 7.15
N ILE A 40 -0.67 7.56 8.13
CA ILE A 40 -1.48 6.32 8.06
C ILE A 40 -2.85 6.50 8.72
N ILE A 41 -3.89 6.00 8.04
CA ILE A 41 -5.24 5.83 8.60
C ILE A 41 -5.63 4.35 8.57
N VAL A 42 -6.38 3.91 9.57
CA VAL A 42 -6.97 2.57 9.65
C VAL A 42 -8.48 2.67 9.42
N VAL A 43 -9.01 1.84 8.53
CA VAL A 43 -10.44 1.73 8.26
C VAL A 43 -10.96 0.42 8.82
N LYS A 44 -11.90 0.53 9.77
CA LYS A 44 -12.62 -0.58 10.40
C LYS A 44 -14.03 -0.72 9.85
N ASP A 45 -14.77 -1.71 10.36
CA ASP A 45 -16.18 -1.95 10.01
C ASP A 45 -16.38 -2.18 8.49
N LEU A 46 -15.43 -2.88 7.88
CA LEU A 46 -15.39 -3.20 6.45
C LEU A 46 -16.50 -4.20 6.05
N ASN A 47 -16.75 -4.30 4.74
CA ASN A 47 -17.62 -5.34 4.18
C ASN A 47 -17.20 -6.74 4.69
N PRO A 48 -18.12 -7.58 5.22
CA PRO A 48 -17.81 -8.92 5.73
C PRO A 48 -16.98 -9.79 4.79
N GLU A 49 -17.17 -9.64 3.47
CA GLU A 49 -16.41 -10.36 2.43
C GLU A 49 -14.91 -10.10 2.51
N PHE A 50 -14.47 -8.95 3.04
CA PHE A 50 -13.05 -8.62 3.24
C PHE A 50 -12.31 -9.72 4.01
N GLN A 51 -12.89 -10.24 5.09
CA GLN A 51 -12.20 -11.26 5.89
C GLN A 51 -12.09 -12.59 5.15
N ARG A 52 -13.13 -13.00 4.40
CA ARG A 52 -13.12 -14.19 3.55
C ARG A 52 -12.05 -14.07 2.46
N LEU A 53 -12.09 -12.97 1.71
CA LEU A 53 -11.17 -12.70 0.61
C LEU A 53 -9.73 -12.58 1.07
N ARG A 54 -9.47 -11.81 2.14
CA ARG A 54 -8.15 -11.69 2.75
C ARG A 54 -7.59 -13.05 3.19
N THR A 55 -8.39 -13.90 3.82
CA THR A 55 -7.94 -15.26 4.18
C THR A 55 -7.67 -16.12 2.94
N GLN A 56 -8.53 -16.08 1.92
CA GLN A 56 -8.33 -16.85 0.68
C GLN A 56 -7.07 -16.42 -0.06
N VAL A 57 -6.88 -15.12 -0.29
CA VAL A 57 -5.73 -14.55 -1.01
C VAL A 57 -4.42 -14.80 -0.26
N LEU A 58 -4.39 -14.55 1.06
CA LEU A 58 -3.17 -14.78 1.85
C LEU A 58 -2.85 -16.28 1.98
N SER A 59 -3.84 -17.18 1.94
CA SER A 59 -3.57 -18.63 1.85
C SER A 59 -3.00 -19.01 0.48
N ASN A 60 -3.60 -18.49 -0.60
CA ASN A 60 -3.12 -18.70 -1.97
C ASN A 60 -1.70 -18.19 -2.18
N ALA A 61 -1.30 -17.08 -1.55
CA ALA A 61 0.07 -16.59 -1.56
C ALA A 61 1.07 -17.59 -0.95
N SER A 62 0.71 -18.29 0.13
CA SER A 62 1.54 -19.37 0.68
C SER A 62 1.63 -20.58 -0.24
N TYR A 63 0.52 -20.97 -0.88
CA TYR A 63 0.55 -22.08 -1.85
C TYR A 63 1.40 -21.72 -3.07
N LEU A 64 1.24 -20.51 -3.63
CA LEU A 64 2.05 -20.00 -4.73
C LEU A 64 3.54 -20.02 -4.39
N ALA A 65 3.94 -19.45 -3.26
CA ALA A 65 5.32 -19.45 -2.80
C ALA A 65 5.90 -20.85 -2.45
N SER A 66 5.07 -21.90 -2.48
CA SER A 66 5.47 -23.30 -2.27
C SER A 66 5.48 -24.15 -3.56
N LEU A 67 5.15 -23.56 -4.71
CA LEU A 67 5.21 -24.24 -6.00
C LEU A 67 6.65 -24.65 -6.37
N PRO A 68 6.82 -25.67 -7.24
CA PRO A 68 8.12 -26.02 -7.81
C PRO A 68 8.85 -24.81 -8.41
N SER A 69 10.19 -24.80 -8.35
CA SER A 69 10.98 -23.68 -8.88
C SER A 69 10.75 -23.43 -10.37
N SER A 70 10.52 -24.48 -11.16
CA SER A 70 10.12 -24.38 -12.59
C SER A 70 8.84 -23.58 -12.79
N ASP A 71 7.86 -23.82 -11.93
CA ASP A 71 6.53 -23.23 -12.03
C ASP A 71 6.61 -21.77 -11.59
N LEU A 72 7.34 -21.50 -10.50
CA LEU A 72 7.67 -20.14 -10.06
C LEU A 72 8.45 -19.34 -11.11
N GLU A 73 9.44 -19.94 -11.77
CA GLU A 73 10.22 -19.32 -12.85
C GLU A 73 9.35 -18.96 -14.06
N SER A 74 8.39 -19.83 -14.41
CA SER A 74 7.42 -19.58 -15.48
C SER A 74 6.49 -18.38 -15.22
N LEU A 75 6.39 -17.95 -13.95
CA LEU A 75 5.62 -16.78 -13.53
C LEU A 75 6.45 -15.49 -13.45
N THR A 76 7.74 -15.50 -13.82
CA THR A 76 8.61 -14.32 -13.76
C THR A 76 8.56 -13.48 -15.04
N SER A 77 8.73 -12.16 -14.91
CA SER A 77 8.87 -11.25 -16.06
C SER A 77 10.16 -10.41 -15.98
N PRO A 78 11.29 -10.88 -16.55
CA PRO A 78 12.50 -10.07 -16.65
C PRO A 78 12.29 -8.77 -17.45
N ALA A 79 11.45 -8.82 -18.49
CA ALA A 79 11.12 -7.66 -19.33
C ALA A 79 10.33 -6.57 -18.58
N ALA A 80 9.57 -6.95 -17.55
CA ALA A 80 8.90 -6.03 -16.63
C ALA A 80 9.68 -5.83 -15.32
N LYS A 81 11.02 -5.98 -15.35
CA LYS A 81 11.93 -5.76 -14.21
C LYS A 81 11.60 -6.62 -12.97
N TYR A 82 10.95 -7.77 -13.16
CA TYR A 82 10.36 -8.63 -12.12
C TYR A 82 9.29 -7.93 -11.24
N LEU A 83 8.65 -6.88 -11.76
CA LEU A 83 7.51 -6.16 -11.16
C LEU A 83 6.15 -6.61 -11.71
N VAL A 84 6.11 -7.71 -12.48
CA VAL A 84 4.88 -8.41 -12.88
C VAL A 84 5.10 -9.92 -12.67
N GLY A 85 4.15 -10.58 -12.02
CA GLY A 85 4.25 -11.99 -11.64
C GLY A 85 5.21 -12.23 -10.47
N TRP A 86 5.85 -13.40 -10.42
CA TRP A 86 6.71 -13.83 -9.32
C TRP A 86 8.07 -13.12 -9.31
N SER A 87 8.56 -12.82 -8.10
CA SER A 87 9.88 -12.27 -7.84
C SER A 87 10.40 -12.69 -6.47
N CYS A 88 11.61 -13.24 -6.40
CA CYS A 88 12.30 -13.60 -5.17
C CYS A 88 13.81 -13.58 -5.44
N GLY A 89 14.62 -12.97 -4.57
CA GLY A 89 16.06 -12.84 -4.80
C GLY A 89 16.44 -11.97 -6.01
N LYS A 90 15.56 -11.05 -6.44
CA LYS A 90 15.78 -10.13 -7.57
C LYS A 90 15.96 -8.67 -7.14
N GLU A 91 15.29 -8.26 -6.05
CA GLU A 91 15.36 -6.91 -5.50
C GLU A 91 16.68 -6.73 -4.74
N THR A 92 17.45 -5.69 -5.08
CA THR A 92 18.72 -5.36 -4.42
C THR A 92 18.48 -4.50 -3.18
N LEU A 93 18.79 -5.02 -1.99
CA LEU A 93 18.75 -4.24 -0.76
C LEU A 93 19.83 -3.15 -0.78
N ARG A 94 19.63 -2.06 -0.01
CA ARG A 94 20.63 -0.97 0.14
C ARG A 94 22.04 -1.43 0.59
N SER A 95 22.18 -2.66 1.09
CA SER A 95 23.46 -3.28 1.41
C SER A 95 24.20 -3.90 0.22
N GLY A 96 23.65 -3.85 -1.00
CA GLY A 96 24.19 -4.52 -2.19
C GLY A 96 23.89 -6.03 -2.28
N HIS A 97 23.05 -6.57 -1.39
CA HIS A 97 22.67 -7.99 -1.37
C HIS A 97 21.23 -8.16 -1.87
N PHE A 98 20.96 -9.24 -2.61
CA PHE A 98 19.58 -9.56 -3.03
C PHE A 98 18.72 -10.03 -1.85
N ASP A 99 17.46 -9.58 -1.79
CA ASP A 99 16.50 -10.07 -0.81
C ASP A 99 15.99 -11.47 -1.18
N THR A 100 16.58 -12.48 -0.58
CA THR A 100 16.19 -13.89 -0.70
C THR A 100 15.24 -14.35 0.41
N LEU A 101 14.90 -13.47 1.36
CA LEU A 101 14.01 -13.75 2.49
C LEU A 101 12.54 -13.36 2.19
N LYS A 102 12.32 -12.60 1.12
CA LYS A 102 11.03 -12.08 0.66
C LYS A 102 10.73 -12.57 -0.76
N GLY A 103 9.65 -13.34 -0.90
CA GLY A 103 8.98 -13.57 -2.18
C GLY A 103 7.84 -12.57 -2.37
N SER A 104 7.74 -12.02 -3.57
CA SER A 104 6.68 -11.12 -4.03
C SER A 104 5.95 -11.72 -5.22
N PHE A 105 4.66 -11.42 -5.35
CA PHE A 105 3.90 -11.67 -6.58
C PHE A 105 3.15 -10.39 -6.95
N TYR A 106 3.51 -9.78 -8.08
CA TYR A 106 3.03 -8.47 -8.51
C TYR A 106 1.91 -8.60 -9.54
N VAL A 107 0.87 -7.76 -9.40
CA VAL A 107 -0.32 -7.74 -10.26
C VAL A 107 -0.71 -6.29 -10.56
N ASN A 108 -0.76 -5.96 -11.85
CA ASN A 108 -1.32 -4.72 -12.36
C ASN A 108 -2.85 -4.74 -12.23
N CYS A 109 -3.39 -3.75 -11.50
CA CYS A 109 -4.80 -3.67 -11.15
C CYS A 109 -5.68 -2.92 -12.18
N ALA A 110 -5.24 -2.83 -13.44
CA ALA A 110 -5.97 -2.14 -14.52
C ALA A 110 -7.36 -2.74 -14.79
N PHE A 111 -7.59 -4.02 -14.43
CA PHE A 111 -8.89 -4.67 -14.44
C PHE A 111 -9.98 -3.93 -13.64
N TYR A 112 -9.60 -3.07 -12.69
CA TYR A 112 -10.52 -2.22 -11.94
C TYR A 112 -11.15 -1.11 -12.80
N GLN A 113 -10.44 -0.65 -13.84
CA GLN A 113 -10.94 0.36 -14.78
C GLN A 113 -11.75 -0.29 -15.91
N ASP A 114 -11.24 -1.37 -16.48
CA ASP A 114 -11.91 -2.20 -17.48
C ASP A 114 -11.47 -3.67 -17.27
N PRO A 115 -12.39 -4.62 -17.00
CA PRO A 115 -12.05 -6.03 -16.73
C PRO A 115 -11.24 -6.75 -17.82
N SER A 116 -11.18 -6.22 -19.04
CA SER A 116 -10.35 -6.75 -20.12
C SER A 116 -8.86 -6.39 -19.98
N LEU A 117 -8.53 -5.33 -19.25
CA LEU A 117 -7.16 -4.87 -19.07
C LEU A 117 -6.38 -5.77 -18.10
N GLN A 118 -5.12 -6.03 -18.44
CA GLN A 118 -4.15 -6.77 -17.61
C GLN A 118 -2.92 -5.93 -17.24
N GLY A 119 -2.90 -4.66 -17.66
CA GLY A 119 -1.87 -3.65 -17.50
C GLY A 119 -2.45 -2.29 -17.91
N ALA A 120 -1.79 -1.19 -17.55
CA ALA A 120 -2.18 0.15 -18.00
C ALA A 120 -2.05 0.28 -19.54
N PRO A 121 -2.83 1.14 -20.21
CA PRO A 121 -2.74 1.36 -21.65
C PRO A 121 -1.30 1.72 -22.08
N ALA A 122 -0.73 0.94 -23.00
CA ALA A 122 0.69 0.97 -23.32
C ALA A 122 1.09 2.05 -24.32
N ASP A 123 0.15 2.57 -25.12
CA ASP A 123 0.43 3.38 -26.33
C ASP A 123 1.28 4.64 -26.05
N ALA A 124 1.13 5.25 -24.88
CA ALA A 124 1.90 6.42 -24.45
C ALA A 124 3.10 6.09 -23.53
N PHE A 125 3.25 4.82 -23.11
CA PHE A 125 4.21 4.38 -22.09
C PHE A 125 4.86 3.01 -22.41
N PRO A 126 5.44 2.82 -23.62
CA PRO A 126 5.96 1.51 -24.06
C PRO A 126 7.20 1.05 -23.26
N ASP A 127 7.86 1.94 -22.54
CA ASP A 127 9.06 1.69 -21.73
C ASP A 127 8.75 1.37 -20.24
N LEU A 128 7.48 1.47 -19.84
CA LEU A 128 6.99 1.20 -18.48
C LEU A 128 6.29 -0.17 -18.38
N SER A 129 6.97 -1.22 -18.84
CA SER A 129 6.46 -2.61 -18.85
C SER A 129 6.03 -3.13 -17.48
N GLU A 130 6.62 -2.64 -16.38
CA GLU A 130 6.18 -2.86 -15.00
C GLU A 130 4.70 -2.47 -14.75
N TYR A 131 4.18 -1.45 -15.45
CA TYR A 131 2.78 -1.01 -15.35
C TYR A 131 1.92 -1.47 -16.51
N THR A 132 2.49 -1.62 -17.71
CA THR A 132 1.75 -1.85 -18.96
C THR A 132 1.73 -3.31 -19.42
N ALA A 133 2.67 -4.16 -18.96
CA ALA A 133 2.70 -5.57 -19.35
C ALA A 133 1.52 -6.35 -18.72
N PRO A 134 0.98 -7.36 -19.42
CA PRO A 134 -0.09 -8.19 -18.91
C PRO A 134 0.36 -9.03 -17.71
N ASN A 135 -0.51 -9.15 -16.72
CA ASN A 135 -0.37 -10.05 -15.58
C ASN A 135 -0.06 -11.50 -15.98
N ILE A 136 0.95 -12.09 -15.34
CA ILE A 136 1.31 -13.51 -15.51
C ILE A 136 0.69 -14.31 -14.35
N TRP A 137 -0.47 -14.92 -14.59
CA TRP A 137 -1.21 -15.69 -13.59
C TRP A 137 -0.77 -17.15 -13.54
N PRO A 138 -0.74 -17.79 -12.35
CA PRO A 138 -0.62 -19.26 -12.27
C PRO A 138 -1.81 -19.94 -12.96
N PRO A 139 -1.63 -21.15 -13.52
CA PRO A 139 -2.71 -21.92 -14.13
C PRO A 139 -3.88 -22.12 -13.17
N LYS A 140 -5.11 -22.09 -13.70
CA LYS A 140 -6.34 -22.26 -12.91
C LYS A 140 -6.42 -23.66 -12.29
N GLU A 141 -5.77 -24.63 -12.91
CA GLU A 141 -5.65 -26.01 -12.48
C GLU A 141 -4.76 -26.11 -11.21
N THR A 142 -3.79 -25.20 -11.07
CA THR A 142 -2.86 -25.13 -9.95
C THR A 142 -3.40 -24.26 -8.81
N LEU A 143 -3.96 -23.08 -9.11
CA LEU A 143 -4.46 -22.11 -8.13
C LEU A 143 -5.83 -21.52 -8.54
N PRO A 144 -6.91 -22.32 -8.55
CA PRO A 144 -8.20 -21.94 -9.16
C PRO A 144 -8.87 -20.71 -8.56
N THR A 145 -8.65 -20.45 -7.27
CA THR A 145 -9.27 -19.34 -6.55
C THR A 145 -8.38 -18.09 -6.49
N PHE A 146 -7.12 -18.14 -6.94
CA PHE A 146 -6.17 -17.05 -6.67
C PHE A 146 -6.49 -15.78 -7.45
N ARG A 147 -6.58 -15.87 -8.78
CA ARG A 147 -6.94 -14.74 -9.63
C ARG A 147 -8.26 -14.08 -9.21
N PRO A 148 -9.42 -14.77 -9.19
CA PRO A 148 -10.69 -14.12 -8.89
C PRO A 148 -10.75 -13.53 -7.47
N ALA A 149 -10.21 -14.22 -6.45
CA ALA A 149 -10.21 -13.69 -5.09
C ALA A 149 -9.25 -12.50 -4.91
N LEU A 150 -8.15 -12.45 -5.66
CA LEU A 150 -7.23 -11.31 -5.64
C LEU A 150 -7.81 -10.11 -6.38
N GLU A 151 -8.42 -10.32 -7.55
CA GLU A 151 -9.13 -9.26 -8.29
C GLU A 151 -10.26 -8.66 -7.42
N GLU A 152 -11.11 -9.50 -6.81
CA GLU A 152 -12.20 -9.08 -5.92
C GLU A 152 -11.69 -8.34 -4.66
N LEU A 153 -10.60 -8.82 -4.04
CA LEU A 153 -9.99 -8.16 -2.88
C LEU A 153 -9.34 -6.81 -3.23
N CYS A 154 -8.65 -6.74 -4.37
CA CYS A 154 -8.06 -5.48 -4.85
C CYS A 154 -9.14 -4.45 -5.13
N THR A 155 -10.25 -4.82 -5.78
CA THR A 155 -11.39 -3.92 -5.99
C THR A 155 -11.93 -3.36 -4.66
N LEU A 156 -12.20 -4.21 -3.67
CA LEU A 156 -12.66 -3.77 -2.33
C LEU A 156 -11.68 -2.78 -1.67
N ILE A 157 -10.37 -3.03 -1.81
CA ILE A 157 -9.33 -2.14 -1.27
C ILE A 157 -9.30 -0.80 -2.01
N ILE A 158 -9.42 -0.80 -3.35
CA ILE A 158 -9.42 0.41 -4.17
C ILE A 158 -10.69 1.24 -3.95
N ASP A 159 -11.87 0.61 -3.84
CA ASP A 159 -13.13 1.27 -3.46
C ASP A 159 -13.01 2.00 -2.11
N THR A 160 -12.39 1.33 -1.13
CA THR A 160 -12.15 1.89 0.20
C THR A 160 -11.10 3.00 0.17
N ALA A 161 -10.05 2.88 -0.66
CA ALA A 161 -9.07 3.94 -0.88
C ALA A 161 -9.71 5.17 -1.53
N ALA A 162 -10.59 5.00 -2.50
CA ALA A 162 -11.32 6.08 -3.15
C ALA A 162 -12.26 6.81 -2.18
N LEU A 163 -12.81 6.10 -1.18
CA LEU A 163 -13.55 6.69 -0.07
C LEU A 163 -12.66 7.55 0.86
N VAL A 164 -11.43 7.11 1.15
CA VAL A 164 -10.43 7.89 1.90
C VAL A 164 -9.97 9.12 1.10
N ALA A 165 -9.67 8.97 -0.19
CA ALA A 165 -9.30 10.06 -1.09
C ALA A 165 -10.40 11.13 -1.14
N ARG A 166 -11.67 10.74 -1.37
CA ARG A 166 -12.82 11.67 -1.32
C ARG A 166 -12.97 12.38 0.03
N ALA A 167 -12.55 11.78 1.14
CA ALA A 167 -12.54 12.45 2.43
C ALA A 167 -11.47 13.55 2.48
N CYS A 168 -10.27 13.27 1.97
CA CYS A 168 -9.23 14.28 1.79
C CYS A 168 -9.67 15.43 0.86
N ASP A 169 -10.23 15.12 -0.31
CA ASP A 169 -10.62 16.12 -1.33
C ASP A 169 -11.61 17.16 -0.79
N ARG A 170 -12.66 16.70 -0.07
CA ARG A 170 -13.63 17.59 0.60
C ARG A 170 -13.01 18.61 1.55
N THR A 171 -11.79 18.34 2.04
CA THR A 171 -11.08 19.23 2.97
C THR A 171 -10.01 20.07 2.29
N THR A 172 -9.56 19.72 1.07
CA THR A 172 -8.66 20.58 0.28
C THR A 172 -9.39 21.75 -0.37
N GLU A 173 -10.71 21.65 -0.58
CA GLU A 173 -11.60 22.77 -0.97
C GLU A 173 -11.97 23.71 0.19
N ALA A 174 -11.70 23.32 1.44
CA ALA A 174 -12.02 24.11 2.63
C ALA A 174 -10.95 25.19 2.92
N GLY A 175 -10.75 26.10 1.97
CA GLY A 175 -10.08 27.39 2.21
C GLY A 175 -10.97 28.32 3.03
N ARG A 176 -11.16 28.02 4.32
CA ARG A 176 -11.82 28.92 5.29
C ARG A 176 -11.01 28.96 6.59
N GLU A 177 -10.66 30.18 7.00
CA GLU A 177 -10.17 30.45 8.34
C GLU A 177 -11.25 30.14 9.37
N LEU A 178 -10.84 29.63 10.53
CA LEU A 178 -11.66 29.49 11.74
C LEU A 178 -10.86 30.06 12.91
N GLU A 179 -11.57 30.66 13.87
CA GLU A 179 -10.94 31.32 15.02
C GLU A 179 -10.31 30.33 16.01
N GLU A 180 -9.25 30.80 16.65
CA GLU A 180 -8.47 30.11 17.68
C GLU A 180 -9.24 30.09 19.03
N LEU A 181 -9.04 29.04 19.83
CA LEU A 181 -9.59 28.95 21.20
C LEU A 181 -8.52 29.38 22.20
N ASP A 182 -8.88 30.30 23.12
CA ASP A 182 -7.94 30.91 24.07
C ASP A 182 -7.19 29.92 24.99
N VAL A 183 -7.73 28.72 25.26
CA VAL A 183 -7.09 27.68 26.09
C VAL A 183 -7.45 26.24 25.67
N SER A 184 -6.49 25.33 25.82
CA SER A 184 -6.69 23.88 25.63
C SER A 184 -7.40 23.24 26.85
N PRO A 185 -8.38 22.34 26.65
CA PRO A 185 -9.16 21.75 27.74
C PRO A 185 -8.53 20.53 28.44
N ASP A 186 -7.40 19.97 27.98
CA ASP A 186 -6.72 18.85 28.65
C ASP A 186 -5.17 18.99 28.67
N PRO A 187 -4.55 19.23 29.84
CA PRO A 187 -3.09 19.34 29.98
C PRO A 187 -2.35 17.99 30.16
N LYS A 188 -2.96 16.83 29.83
CA LYS A 188 -2.33 15.50 29.95
C LYS A 188 -2.37 14.61 28.69
N ALA A 189 -2.81 15.11 27.55
CA ALA A 189 -2.81 14.35 26.29
C ALA A 189 -1.40 14.23 25.66
N GLY A 190 -1.08 13.07 25.06
CA GLY A 190 0.16 12.83 24.31
C GLY A 190 0.29 11.39 23.78
N LEU A 191 1.12 11.17 22.76
CA LEU A 191 1.43 9.86 22.15
C LEU A 191 2.83 9.89 21.51
N TYR A 192 3.53 8.74 21.49
CA TYR A 192 4.87 8.62 20.90
C TYR A 192 4.84 7.94 19.53
N ILE A 193 5.62 8.51 18.60
CA ILE A 193 5.71 8.19 17.17
C ILE A 193 7.19 8.25 16.78
N GLN A 194 7.63 7.52 15.73
CA GLN A 194 8.90 7.82 15.05
C GLN A 194 8.76 9.18 14.37
N SER A 195 8.94 10.24 15.14
CA SER A 195 9.01 11.58 14.57
C SER A 195 10.29 11.70 13.73
N ARG A 196 10.43 12.82 13.03
CA ARG A 196 11.58 13.14 12.18
C ARG A 196 12.92 13.23 12.95
N THR A 197 12.91 13.05 14.27
CA THR A 197 14.09 12.81 15.13
C THR A 197 14.74 11.44 14.94
N GLY A 198 14.07 10.46 14.30
CA GLY A 198 14.64 9.13 14.08
C GLY A 198 14.49 8.14 15.25
N GLU A 199 13.48 8.33 16.09
CA GLU A 199 12.94 7.30 17.01
C GLU A 199 12.47 6.04 16.22
N VAL A 200 11.76 5.06 16.79
CA VAL A 200 11.09 4.00 16.00
C VAL A 200 9.74 3.68 16.65
N VAL A 201 8.67 3.46 15.88
CA VAL A 201 7.39 2.94 16.41
C VAL A 201 6.80 1.78 15.63
N LYS A 202 6.03 0.97 16.37
CA LYS A 202 5.22 -0.11 15.83
C LYS A 202 3.74 0.31 15.81
N VAL A 203 3.15 0.35 14.62
CA VAL A 203 1.69 0.44 14.44
C VAL A 203 1.10 -0.97 14.37
N ASN A 204 0.04 -1.24 15.13
CA ASN A 204 -0.74 -2.48 14.99
C ASN A 204 -1.98 -2.22 14.14
N ILE A 205 -2.20 -3.04 13.12
CA ILE A 205 -3.41 -3.02 12.28
C ILE A 205 -4.28 -4.21 12.71
N PRO A 206 -5.54 -4.01 13.14
CA PRO A 206 -6.44 -5.11 13.49
C PRO A 206 -6.69 -6.06 12.31
N ARG A 207 -7.04 -7.32 12.61
CA ARG A 207 -7.16 -8.41 11.60
C ARG A 207 -8.18 -8.11 10.50
N ASP A 208 -9.22 -7.39 10.88
CA ASP A 208 -10.45 -7.05 10.18
C ASP A 208 -10.47 -5.61 9.63
N CYS A 209 -9.33 -4.90 9.72
CA CYS A 209 -9.17 -3.55 9.20
C CYS A 209 -8.26 -3.50 7.97
N LEU A 210 -8.40 -2.42 7.20
CA LEU A 210 -7.43 -1.98 6.20
C LEU A 210 -6.65 -0.79 6.76
N ALA A 211 -5.42 -0.59 6.26
CA ALA A 211 -4.64 0.60 6.54
C ALA A 211 -4.19 1.24 5.22
N PHE A 212 -4.36 2.55 5.12
CA PHE A 212 -3.94 3.33 3.97
C PHE A 212 -2.83 4.28 4.40
N GLN A 213 -1.73 4.28 3.66
CA GLN A 213 -0.55 5.07 3.94
C GLN A 213 -0.26 6.02 2.79
N THR A 214 0.21 7.22 3.11
CA THR A 214 0.64 8.24 2.15
C THR A 214 1.88 7.80 1.37
N GLY A 215 1.81 7.89 0.04
CA GLY A 215 2.94 7.70 -0.88
C GLY A 215 3.51 9.02 -1.41
N GLU A 216 4.73 8.97 -1.96
CA GLU A 216 5.48 10.14 -2.47
C GLU A 216 4.68 10.92 -3.53
N ALA A 217 3.97 10.24 -4.44
CA ALA A 217 3.11 10.89 -5.43
C ALA A 217 1.98 11.74 -4.80
N LEU A 218 1.40 11.31 -3.67
CA LEU A 218 0.38 12.08 -2.95
C LEU A 218 0.99 13.28 -2.20
N GLU A 219 2.24 13.17 -1.73
CA GLU A 219 2.98 14.31 -1.18
C GLU A 219 3.27 15.37 -2.25
N LEU A 220 3.64 14.96 -3.47
CA LEU A 220 3.81 15.86 -4.62
C LEU A 220 2.50 16.57 -4.99
N ILE A 221 1.44 15.81 -5.26
CA ILE A 221 0.11 16.33 -5.64
C ILE A 221 -0.40 17.34 -4.60
N THR A 222 -0.27 17.03 -3.31
CA THR A 222 -0.74 17.89 -2.22
C THR A 222 0.26 18.96 -1.78
N ARG A 223 1.41 19.08 -2.46
CA ARG A 223 2.49 20.04 -2.18
C ARG A 223 2.96 19.99 -0.72
N GLY A 224 3.03 18.78 -0.16
CA GLY A 224 3.46 18.53 1.21
C GLY A 224 2.41 18.78 2.30
N LYS A 225 1.13 19.02 1.96
CA LYS A 225 0.02 19.03 2.94
C LYS A 225 -0.15 17.65 3.57
N PHE A 226 -0.12 16.59 2.75
CA PHE A 226 0.15 15.23 3.22
C PHE A 226 1.59 14.85 2.93
N ARG A 227 2.16 13.96 3.74
CA ARG A 227 3.57 13.54 3.58
C ARG A 227 3.72 12.03 3.58
N ALA A 228 4.57 11.53 2.70
CA ALA A 228 4.97 10.13 2.67
C ALA A 228 5.85 9.81 3.88
N VAL A 229 5.55 8.71 4.57
CA VAL A 229 6.29 8.30 5.77
C VAL A 229 7.07 7.01 5.49
N PRO A 230 8.41 7.03 5.56
CA PRO A 230 9.22 5.82 5.42
C PRO A 230 8.84 4.77 6.46
N HIS A 231 8.72 3.52 6.03
CA HIS A 231 8.38 2.40 6.88
C HIS A 231 9.19 1.15 6.47
N PHE A 232 9.25 0.16 7.35
CA PHE A 232 9.89 -1.12 7.07
C PHE A 232 9.21 -2.25 7.84
N VAL A 233 9.43 -3.50 7.41
CA VAL A 233 8.87 -4.69 8.05
C VAL A 233 9.98 -5.49 8.73
N LYS A 234 9.82 -5.79 10.02
CA LYS A 234 10.63 -6.79 10.74
C LYS A 234 9.98 -8.17 10.54
N GLY A 235 10.70 -9.11 9.94
CA GLY A 235 10.25 -10.51 9.83
C GLY A 235 10.06 -11.16 11.20
N ALA A 236 9.21 -12.19 11.27
CA ALA A 236 9.11 -13.00 12.48
C ALA A 236 10.44 -13.72 12.75
N ARG A 237 10.89 -13.77 14.01
CA ARG A 237 12.04 -14.62 14.38
C ARG A 237 11.65 -16.09 14.14
N PRO A 238 12.53 -16.93 13.56
CA PRO A 238 12.30 -18.37 13.53
C PRO A 238 12.04 -18.91 14.93
N SER A 239 11.07 -19.81 15.05
CA SER A 239 10.79 -20.55 16.28
C SER A 239 11.07 -22.03 16.05
N GLU A 240 11.75 -22.68 16.99
CA GLU A 240 12.19 -24.07 16.83
C GLU A 240 11.03 -25.00 16.44
N GLY A 241 11.27 -25.84 15.42
CA GLY A 241 10.30 -26.80 14.90
C GLY A 241 9.12 -26.22 14.11
N ARG A 242 9.02 -24.89 13.88
CA ARG A 242 7.89 -24.29 13.13
C ARG A 242 8.35 -23.42 11.95
N ARG A 243 7.89 -23.79 10.75
CA ARG A 243 7.97 -22.94 9.55
C ARG A 243 6.75 -22.02 9.50
N ILE A 244 6.93 -20.75 9.86
CA ILE A 244 5.88 -19.72 9.87
C ILE A 244 6.15 -18.72 8.74
N ALA A 245 5.23 -18.59 7.79
CA ALA A 245 5.26 -17.55 6.76
C ALA A 245 4.48 -16.30 7.22
N ARG A 246 4.97 -15.11 6.87
CA ARG A 246 4.27 -13.83 7.11
C ARG A 246 3.82 -13.25 5.77
N ASN A 247 2.59 -13.55 5.37
CA ASN A 247 2.02 -13.06 4.13
C ASN A 247 1.45 -11.65 4.32
N THR A 248 1.50 -10.82 3.28
CA THR A 248 0.92 -9.47 3.26
C THR A 248 0.53 -9.14 1.83
N LEU A 249 -0.59 -8.45 1.65
CA LEU A 249 -0.96 -7.81 0.40
C LEU A 249 -0.81 -6.30 0.61
N ALA A 250 -0.11 -5.64 -0.31
CA ALA A 250 -0.09 -4.19 -0.44
C ALA A 250 -0.68 -3.86 -1.82
N VAL A 251 -1.61 -2.90 -1.86
CA VAL A 251 -2.23 -2.42 -3.10
C VAL A 251 -1.80 -0.96 -3.26
N PHE A 252 -1.02 -0.67 -4.28
CA PHE A 252 -0.53 0.68 -4.56
C PHE A 252 -1.58 1.45 -5.34
N THR A 253 -2.35 2.28 -4.64
CA THR A 253 -3.35 3.17 -5.26
C THR A 253 -2.65 4.43 -5.76
N GLN A 254 -2.55 4.55 -7.07
CA GLN A 254 -1.70 5.53 -7.77
C GLN A 254 -2.48 6.27 -8.86
N PRO A 255 -2.03 7.45 -9.30
CA PRO A 255 -2.58 8.12 -10.49
C PRO A 255 -2.41 7.28 -11.76
N ASN A 256 -3.18 7.57 -12.81
CA ASN A 256 -2.89 7.00 -14.13
C ASN A 256 -1.54 7.55 -14.64
N LEU A 257 -0.86 6.79 -15.50
CA LEU A 257 0.49 7.15 -15.97
C LEU A 257 0.57 8.54 -16.63
N GLY A 258 -0.52 9.02 -17.25
CA GLY A 258 -0.60 10.35 -17.87
C GLY A 258 -1.07 11.48 -16.96
N GLU A 259 -1.49 11.21 -15.72
CA GLU A 259 -1.91 12.27 -14.79
C GLU A 259 -0.71 13.05 -14.27
N GLU A 260 -0.87 14.37 -14.13
CA GLU A 260 0.18 15.25 -13.61
C GLU A 260 0.29 15.14 -12.07
N VAL A 261 1.51 14.98 -11.56
CA VAL A 261 1.78 14.88 -10.11
C VAL A 261 2.51 16.09 -9.53
N GLU A 262 3.27 16.79 -10.37
CA GLU A 262 3.84 18.11 -10.12
C GLU A 262 3.92 18.88 -11.45
N SER A 263 4.08 20.21 -11.38
CA SER A 263 3.96 21.11 -12.55
C SER A 263 4.77 20.63 -13.76
N GLY A 264 4.09 20.13 -14.80
CA GLY A 264 4.71 19.63 -16.03
C GLY A 264 5.39 18.26 -15.93
N LYS A 265 5.00 17.42 -14.97
CA LYS A 265 5.50 16.04 -14.81
C LYS A 265 4.37 15.06 -14.52
N SER A 266 4.25 14.06 -15.38
CA SER A 266 3.30 12.95 -15.26
C SER A 266 3.73 11.93 -14.19
N PHE A 267 2.77 11.16 -13.69
CA PHE A 267 3.05 10.01 -12.82
C PHE A 267 3.94 8.98 -13.51
N GLY A 268 3.83 8.80 -14.84
CA GLY A 268 4.72 7.94 -15.62
C GLY A 268 6.18 8.39 -15.58
N GLU A 269 6.46 9.70 -15.69
CA GLU A 269 7.81 10.25 -15.55
C GLU A 269 8.34 10.11 -14.11
N PHE A 270 7.51 10.40 -13.11
CA PHE A 270 7.84 10.12 -11.71
C PHE A 270 8.15 8.64 -11.47
N ALA A 271 7.36 7.73 -12.04
CA ALA A 271 7.57 6.30 -11.91
C ALA A 271 8.88 5.82 -12.54
N ARG A 272 9.30 6.38 -13.70
CA ARG A 272 10.62 6.12 -14.30
C ARG A 272 11.75 6.47 -13.33
N GLU A 273 11.66 7.61 -12.65
CA GLU A 273 12.65 8.01 -11.64
C GLU A 273 12.66 7.07 -10.43
N VAL A 274 11.50 6.65 -9.91
CA VAL A 274 11.42 5.65 -8.82
C VAL A 274 12.10 4.34 -9.23
N VAL A 275 11.80 3.84 -10.44
CA VAL A 275 12.33 2.57 -10.94
C VAL A 275 13.83 2.65 -11.17
N ALA A 276 14.34 3.68 -11.85
CA ALA A 276 15.79 3.86 -12.11
C ALA A 276 16.64 4.10 -10.83
N ARG A 277 15.99 4.45 -9.71
CA ARG A 277 16.64 4.53 -8.38
C ARG A 277 16.69 3.18 -7.65
N THR A 278 16.01 2.14 -8.15
CA THR A 278 15.73 0.89 -7.44
C THR A 278 16.13 -0.39 -8.20
N TYR A 279 16.11 -0.34 -9.54
CA TYR A 279 16.37 -1.46 -10.46
C TYR A 279 17.36 -1.07 -11.57
#